data_AF-A0AAW1VAJ8-F1
#
_entry.id   AF-A0AAW1VAJ8-F1
#
_cell.length_a   1.000
_cell.length_b   1.000
_cell.length_c   1.000
_cell.angle_alpha   90.00
_cell.angle_beta   90.00
_cell.angle_gamma   90.00
#
_symmetry.space_group_name_H-M   'P 1'
#
loop_
_entity.id
_entity.type
_entity.pdbx_description
1 polymer ?
#
loop_
_entity_poly.entity_id
_entity_poly.type
_entity_poly.pdbx_seq_one_letter_code
_entity_poly.pdbx_strand_id
1 'polypeptide(L)'
;MNSTLVCVTCGKAFHSSCATRDWKERVKLLGKTKLICADHGGQYPVADLTDNGDEKEVEIVYLKLLMDVLKSKNKILKENNPLLREKVGNLEERIKKAEKESKSEVKEKAINNIDKIESEDLINKLLNTGVLTGDWTVNGLYDATNPDKESSDNALPWTEVVHRKGQNQKTKAKLLKSVRPEPLRGSNNSVTVLKPAIRMSFLFVSGFSPEVTCEAVLNYLKECGLNDYVTCGRMKTKEKYKISFKLAVPLNV
;
A
#
# COMPACT_ATOMS: atom_id res chain seq x y z
N MET A 1 -38.00 -20.47 1.73
CA MET A 1 -37.17 -19.35 2.21
C MET A 1 -35.97 -19.94 2.94
N ASN A 2 -34.76 -19.80 2.40
CA ASN A 2 -33.54 -20.30 3.05
C ASN A 2 -33.11 -19.29 4.12
N SER A 3 -33.68 -19.39 5.31
CA SER A 3 -33.26 -18.58 6.45
C SER A 3 -32.01 -19.19 7.09
N THR A 4 -30.97 -18.38 7.23
CA THR A 4 -29.73 -18.74 7.93
C THR A 4 -29.86 -18.35 9.40
N LEU A 5 -29.56 -19.29 10.30
CA LEU A 5 -29.53 -19.08 11.74
C LEU A 5 -28.07 -18.97 12.19
N VAL A 6 -27.75 -17.97 13.00
CA VAL A 6 -26.39 -17.78 13.50
C VAL A 6 -26.33 -18.09 14.98
N CYS A 7 -25.35 -18.91 15.37
CA CYS A 7 -25.09 -19.17 16.76
C CYS A 7 -24.48 -17.94 17.45
N VAL A 8 -25.08 -17.53 18.54
CA VAL A 8 -24.66 -16.35 19.31
C VAL A 8 -23.32 -16.56 20.00
N THR A 9 -23.05 -17.78 20.47
CA THR A 9 -21.84 -18.08 21.25
C THR A 9 -20.61 -18.19 20.36
N CYS A 10 -20.75 -18.83 19.19
CA CYS A 10 -19.62 -19.22 18.36
C CYS A 10 -19.62 -18.61 16.96
N GLY A 11 -20.69 -17.93 16.56
CA GLY A 11 -20.81 -17.33 15.22
C GLY A 11 -21.00 -18.34 14.09
N LYS A 12 -21.09 -19.65 14.37
CA LYS A 12 -21.38 -20.67 13.35
C LYS A 12 -22.75 -20.42 12.73
N ALA A 13 -22.82 -20.44 11.41
CA ALA A 13 -24.07 -20.34 10.66
C ALA A 13 -24.64 -21.74 10.38
N PHE A 14 -25.94 -21.87 10.54
CA PHE A 14 -26.72 -23.08 10.29
C PHE A 14 -27.83 -22.75 9.32
N HIS A 15 -28.10 -23.64 8.36
CA HIS A 15 -29.37 -23.56 7.64
C HIS A 15 -30.51 -23.87 8.60
N SER A 16 -31.62 -23.13 8.51
CA SER A 16 -32.80 -23.35 9.36
C SER A 16 -33.27 -24.80 9.36
N SER A 17 -33.27 -25.46 8.19
CA SER A 17 -33.61 -26.88 8.06
C SER A 17 -32.64 -27.82 8.79
N CYS A 18 -31.33 -27.54 8.73
CA CYS A 18 -30.32 -28.33 9.45
C CYS A 18 -30.40 -28.11 10.96
N ALA A 19 -30.68 -26.88 11.40
CA ALA A 19 -30.83 -26.56 12.82
C ALA A 19 -32.03 -27.27 13.46
N THR A 20 -33.16 -27.33 12.76
CA THR A 20 -34.40 -27.94 13.27
C THR A 20 -34.45 -29.46 13.10
N ARG A 21 -33.78 -30.02 12.10
CA ARG A 21 -33.79 -31.46 11.82
C ARG A 21 -32.58 -32.18 12.41
N ASP A 22 -31.38 -31.76 12.02
CA ASP A 22 -30.15 -32.51 12.27
C ASP A 22 -29.49 -32.11 13.60
N TRP A 23 -29.80 -30.90 14.09
CA TRP A 23 -29.19 -30.32 15.29
C TRP A 23 -30.19 -30.01 16.41
N LYS A 24 -31.44 -30.49 16.31
CA LYS A 24 -32.54 -30.15 17.23
C LYS A 24 -32.19 -30.32 18.72
N GLU A 25 -31.44 -31.36 19.06
CA GLU A 25 -31.04 -31.67 20.43
C GLU A 25 -29.78 -30.91 20.89
N ARG A 26 -29.03 -30.34 19.93
CA ARG A 26 -27.76 -29.65 20.15
C ARG A 26 -27.85 -28.14 19.98
N VAL A 27 -28.97 -27.62 19.48
CA VAL A 27 -29.21 -26.20 19.30
C VAL A 27 -30.53 -25.77 19.91
N LYS A 28 -30.57 -24.56 20.46
CA LYS A 28 -31.79 -23.92 20.91
C LYS A 28 -32.05 -22.67 20.09
N LEU A 29 -33.21 -22.59 19.46
CA LEU A 29 -33.60 -21.46 18.63
C LEU A 29 -33.91 -20.26 19.50
N LEU A 30 -33.35 -19.11 19.14
CA LEU A 30 -33.63 -17.80 19.73
C LEU A 30 -34.29 -16.94 18.65
N GLY A 31 -35.57 -17.20 18.40
CA GLY A 31 -36.33 -16.51 17.36
C GLY A 31 -35.96 -16.95 15.94
N LYS A 32 -36.14 -16.04 14.97
CA LYS A 32 -36.14 -16.36 13.52
C LYS A 32 -34.74 -16.45 12.88
N THR A 33 -33.72 -15.86 13.49
CA THR A 33 -32.38 -15.69 12.89
C THR A 33 -31.22 -16.12 13.78
N LYS A 34 -31.48 -16.48 15.05
CA LYS A 34 -30.44 -16.74 16.04
C LYS A 34 -30.67 -18.08 16.75
N LEU A 35 -29.59 -18.70 17.22
CA LEU A 35 -29.63 -19.90 18.05
C LEU A 35 -28.45 -19.95 19.04
N ILE A 36 -28.48 -20.90 19.97
CA ILE A 36 -27.35 -21.29 20.82
C ILE A 36 -27.00 -22.74 20.51
N CYS A 37 -25.72 -23.04 20.24
CA CYS A 37 -25.25 -24.42 20.07
C CYS A 37 -24.54 -24.95 21.32
N ALA A 38 -24.71 -26.24 21.59
CA ALA A 38 -24.14 -26.95 22.75
C ALA A 38 -22.61 -27.20 22.63
N ASP A 39 -22.01 -27.02 21.45
CA ASP A 39 -20.57 -27.26 21.21
C ASP A 39 -19.64 -26.39 22.08
N HIS A 40 -20.12 -25.30 22.69
CA HIS A 40 -19.33 -24.39 23.54
C HIS A 40 -19.53 -24.63 25.03
N GLY A 41 -19.30 -25.87 25.47
CA GLY A 41 -18.98 -26.17 26.87
C GLY A 41 -20.04 -25.72 27.88
N GLY A 42 -21.23 -26.32 27.81
CA GLY A 42 -22.02 -26.76 28.98
C GLY A 42 -22.45 -25.78 30.08
N GLN A 43 -22.17 -24.48 30.02
CA GLN A 43 -22.45 -23.58 31.15
C GLN A 43 -23.77 -22.81 31.10
N TYR A 44 -24.51 -22.89 29.98
CA TYR A 44 -25.82 -22.27 29.90
C TYR A 44 -26.86 -23.37 29.98
N PRO A 45 -27.78 -23.36 30.96
CA PRO A 45 -28.85 -24.34 31.03
C PRO A 45 -29.73 -24.16 29.79
N VAL A 46 -29.44 -24.94 28.76
CA VAL A 46 -30.25 -25.07 27.54
C VAL A 46 -31.62 -25.66 27.90
N ALA A 47 -31.79 -26.17 29.13
CA ALA A 47 -33.00 -26.80 29.63
C ALA A 47 -34.17 -25.83 29.87
N ASP A 48 -33.95 -24.58 30.35
CA ASP A 48 -35.06 -23.84 30.99
C ASP A 48 -35.77 -22.78 30.16
N LEU A 49 -35.30 -22.47 28.94
CA LEU A 49 -36.11 -21.65 28.00
C LEU A 49 -37.26 -22.51 27.47
N THR A 50 -38.33 -22.69 28.24
CA THR A 50 -39.52 -23.43 27.81
C THR A 50 -40.12 -22.81 26.54
N ASP A 51 -40.79 -23.62 25.71
CA ASP A 51 -41.45 -23.20 24.46
C ASP A 51 -42.56 -22.13 24.67
N ASN A 52 -42.79 -21.69 25.91
CA ASN A 52 -43.78 -20.71 26.35
C ASN A 52 -43.19 -19.53 27.15
N GLY A 53 -41.86 -19.38 27.22
CA GLY A 53 -41.23 -18.27 27.95
C GLY A 53 -41.50 -16.93 27.27
N ASP A 54 -41.93 -15.92 28.05
CA ASP A 54 -42.10 -14.54 27.57
C ASP A 54 -40.83 -14.10 26.83
N GLU A 55 -40.98 -13.44 25.67
CA GLU A 55 -39.85 -12.98 24.84
C GLU A 55 -38.78 -12.23 25.65
N LYS A 56 -39.22 -11.55 26.72
CA LYS A 56 -38.38 -10.83 27.68
C LYS A 56 -37.42 -11.73 28.46
N GLU A 57 -37.84 -12.92 28.86
CA GLU A 57 -36.97 -13.86 29.60
C GLU A 57 -35.88 -14.42 28.70
N VAL A 58 -36.23 -14.73 27.45
CA VAL A 58 -35.28 -15.14 26.41
C VAL A 58 -34.26 -14.03 26.14
N GLU A 59 -34.71 -12.78 26.06
CA GLU A 59 -33.86 -11.61 25.88
C GLU A 59 -32.90 -11.39 27.07
N ILE A 60 -33.38 -11.54 28.31
CA ILE A 60 -32.54 -11.41 29.50
C ILE A 60 -31.42 -12.45 29.52
N VAL A 61 -31.72 -13.71 29.18
CA VAL A 61 -30.72 -14.78 29.10
C VAL A 61 -29.69 -14.46 28.01
N TYR A 62 -30.14 -13.96 26.87
CA TYR A 62 -29.26 -13.53 25.78
C TYR A 62 -28.34 -12.38 26.19
N LEU A 63 -28.86 -11.36 26.88
CA LEU A 63 -28.07 -10.23 27.34
C LEU A 63 -27.00 -10.64 28.36
N LYS A 64 -27.32 -11.56 29.28
CA LYS A 64 -26.35 -12.13 30.23
C LYS A 64 -25.22 -12.87 29.50
N LEU A 65 -25.57 -13.71 28.53
CA LEU A 65 -24.60 -14.43 27.70
C LEU A 65 -23.67 -13.47 26.95
N LEU A 66 -24.23 -12.42 26.34
CA LEU A 66 -23.44 -11.41 25.63
C LEU A 66 -22.46 -10.70 26.58
N MET A 67 -22.92 -10.36 27.78
CA MET A 67 -22.13 -9.70 28.81
C MET A 67 -20.92 -10.57 29.24
N ASP A 68 -21.13 -11.87 29.41
CA ASP A 68 -20.05 -12.78 29.81
C ASP A 68 -19.04 -13.02 28.69
N VAL A 69 -19.50 -13.11 27.44
CA VAL A 69 -18.62 -13.15 26.25
C VAL A 69 -17.78 -11.86 26.18
N LEU A 70 -18.39 -10.70 26.40
CA LEU A 70 -17.68 -9.42 26.39
C LEU A 70 -16.65 -9.33 27.52
N LYS A 71 -16.98 -9.78 28.73
CA LYS A 71 -16.04 -9.84 29.86
C LYS A 71 -14.85 -10.74 29.55
N SER A 72 -15.09 -11.92 29.00
CA SER A 72 -14.03 -12.86 28.62
C SER A 72 -13.10 -12.28 27.55
N LYS A 73 -13.66 -11.67 26.49
CA LYS A 73 -12.86 -11.00 25.45
C LYS A 73 -12.06 -9.81 26.02
N ASN A 74 -12.67 -9.00 26.88
CA ASN A 74 -11.97 -7.89 27.53
C ASN A 74 -10.84 -8.36 28.44
N LYS A 75 -10.98 -9.50 29.11
CA LYS A 75 -9.90 -10.12 29.89
C LYS A 75 -8.71 -10.47 28.99
N ILE A 76 -8.96 -11.18 27.88
CA ILE A 76 -7.91 -11.55 26.90
C ILE A 76 -7.23 -10.29 26.34
N LEU A 77 -8.00 -9.25 26.02
CA LEU A 77 -7.44 -7.98 25.54
C LEU A 77 -6.54 -7.32 26.59
N LYS A 78 -6.94 -7.32 27.86
CA LYS A 78 -6.11 -6.78 28.96
C LYS A 78 -4.82 -7.58 29.17
N GLU A 79 -4.86 -8.89 28.99
CA GLU A 79 -3.67 -9.76 29.10
C GLU A 79 -2.71 -9.61 27.91
N ASN A 80 -3.23 -9.42 26.69
CA ASN A 80 -2.40 -9.28 25.49
C ASN A 80 -1.78 -7.89 25.31
N ASN A 81 -2.44 -6.84 25.79
CA ASN A 81 -1.96 -5.45 25.65
C ASN A 81 -0.55 -5.21 26.24
N PRO A 82 -0.19 -5.66 27.46
CA PRO A 82 1.17 -5.50 27.98
C PRO A 82 2.22 -6.22 27.13
N LEU A 83 1.94 -7.43 26.64
CA LEU A 83 2.86 -8.18 25.78
C LEU A 83 3.13 -7.46 24.44
N LEU A 84 2.09 -6.83 23.88
CA LEU A 84 2.24 -6.01 22.67
C LEU A 84 3.06 -4.74 22.95
N ARG A 85 2.81 -4.06 24.08
CA ARG A 85 3.60 -2.89 24.48
C ARG A 85 5.07 -3.22 24.70
N GLU A 86 5.36 -4.35 25.34
CA GLU A 86 6.74 -4.84 25.53
C GLU A 86 7.42 -5.12 24.17
N LYS A 87 6.73 -5.81 23.25
CA LYS A 87 7.26 -6.05 21.91
C LYS A 87 7.54 -4.78 21.13
N VAL A 88 6.67 -3.78 21.22
CA VAL A 88 6.87 -2.47 20.58
C VAL A 88 8.10 -1.79 21.17
N GLY A 89 8.24 -1.75 22.50
CA GLY A 89 9.43 -1.19 23.16
C GLY A 89 10.73 -1.86 22.73
N ASN A 90 10.75 -3.20 22.69
CA ASN A 90 11.92 -3.97 22.23
C ASN A 90 12.28 -3.67 20.77
N LEU A 91 11.30 -3.47 19.89
CA LEU A 91 11.54 -3.11 18.50
C LEU A 91 12.08 -1.68 18.38
N GLU A 92 11.55 -0.73 19.14
CA GLU A 92 12.04 0.65 19.17
C GLU A 92 13.49 0.73 19.64
N GLU A 93 13.88 -0.05 20.66
CA GLU A 93 15.28 -0.13 21.11
C GLU A 93 16.21 -0.70 20.03
N ARG A 94 15.77 -1.76 19.33
CA ARG A 94 16.53 -2.34 18.22
C ARG A 94 16.71 -1.36 17.07
N ILE A 95 15.69 -0.57 16.75
CA ILE A 95 15.77 0.49 15.73
C ILE A 95 16.77 1.55 16.17
N LYS A 96 16.67 2.06 17.40
CA LYS A 96 17.62 3.06 17.95
C LYS A 96 19.07 2.54 17.94
N LYS A 97 19.29 1.26 18.24
CA LYS A 97 20.61 0.65 18.22
C LYS A 97 21.17 0.57 16.78
N ALA A 98 20.37 0.10 15.82
CA ALA A 98 20.76 0.03 14.42
C ALA A 98 21.04 1.42 13.80
N GLU A 99 20.30 2.45 14.20
CA GLU A 99 20.57 3.83 13.79
C GLU A 99 21.90 4.38 14.34
N LYS A 100 22.28 3.98 15.56
CA LYS A 100 23.59 4.36 16.12
C LYS A 100 24.73 3.64 15.38
N GLU A 101 24.58 2.34 15.14
CA GLU A 101 25.58 1.51 14.45
C GLU A 101 25.80 1.98 12.99
N SER A 102 24.73 2.30 12.27
CA SER A 102 24.82 2.85 10.91
C SER A 102 25.48 4.24 10.88
N LYS A 103 25.23 5.11 11.87
CA LYS A 103 25.89 6.42 11.97
C LYS A 103 27.38 6.30 12.28
N SER A 104 27.81 5.34 13.11
CA SER A 104 29.23 5.09 13.37
C SER A 104 29.95 4.52 12.15
N GLU A 105 29.35 3.56 11.44
CA GLU A 105 29.97 3.00 10.22
C GLU A 105 30.14 4.04 9.11
N VAL A 106 29.18 4.95 8.93
CA VAL A 106 29.29 6.04 7.95
C VAL A 106 30.40 7.01 8.33
N LYS A 107 30.56 7.34 9.62
CA LYS A 107 31.65 8.19 10.10
C LYS A 107 33.02 7.52 9.91
N GLU A 108 33.14 6.24 10.22
CA GLU A 108 34.40 5.49 10.06
C GLU A 108 34.81 5.34 8.59
N LYS A 109 33.85 5.08 7.69
CA LYS A 109 34.08 5.06 6.23
C LYS A 109 34.44 6.45 5.68
N ALA A 110 33.89 7.53 6.24
CA ALA A 110 34.23 8.89 5.83
C ALA A 110 35.65 9.28 6.25
N ILE A 111 36.08 8.93 7.48
CA ILE A 111 37.44 9.19 7.97
C ILE A 111 38.48 8.40 7.16
N ASN A 112 38.25 7.10 6.93
CA ASN A 112 39.15 6.27 6.11
C ASN A 112 39.24 6.71 4.63
N ASN A 113 38.24 7.44 4.13
CA ASN A 113 38.29 8.02 2.79
C ASN A 113 39.06 9.35 2.76
N ILE A 114 39.06 10.12 3.85
CA ILE A 114 39.83 11.37 3.95
C ILE A 114 41.33 11.05 4.04
N ASP A 115 41.73 10.04 4.81
CA ASP A 115 43.13 9.61 4.90
C ASP A 115 43.68 9.01 3.59
N LYS A 116 42.80 8.63 2.65
CA LYS A 116 43.18 8.19 1.30
C LYS A 116 43.28 9.32 0.27
N ILE A 117 42.80 10.52 0.59
CA ILE A 117 42.72 11.65 -0.36
C ILE A 117 43.92 12.62 -0.20
N GLU A 118 44.70 12.53 0.87
CA GLU A 118 45.98 13.22 0.99
C GLU A 118 47.13 12.20 0.86
N SER A 119 47.86 12.13 -0.25
CA SER A 119 48.96 13.10 -0.45
C SER A 119 49.59 13.14 -1.85
N GLU A 120 49.18 12.32 -2.83
CA GLU A 120 49.91 12.26 -4.12
C GLU A 120 49.09 12.64 -5.37
N ASP A 121 47.77 12.48 -5.38
CA ASP A 121 47.00 12.58 -6.64
C ASP A 121 46.44 13.98 -6.95
N LEU A 122 46.17 14.79 -5.92
CA LEU A 122 45.68 16.17 -6.07
C LEU A 122 46.81 17.15 -6.43
N ILE A 123 48.01 16.94 -5.89
CA ILE A 123 49.21 17.74 -6.21
C ILE A 123 49.63 17.51 -7.67
N ASN A 124 49.58 16.25 -8.14
CA ASN A 124 49.90 15.92 -9.54
C ASN A 124 48.86 16.40 -10.56
N LYS A 125 47.59 16.56 -10.17
CA LYS A 125 46.56 17.15 -11.05
C LYS A 125 46.65 18.67 -11.16
N LEU A 126 47.06 19.36 -10.10
CA LEU A 126 47.30 20.81 -10.14
C LEU A 126 48.57 21.17 -10.92
N LEU A 127 49.61 20.33 -10.86
CA LEU A 127 50.85 20.55 -11.64
C LEU A 127 50.71 20.25 -13.14
N ASN A 128 49.73 19.43 -13.55
CA ASN A 128 49.51 19.05 -14.96
C ASN A 128 48.47 19.91 -15.70
N THR A 129 47.79 20.82 -15.01
CA THR A 129 46.92 21.82 -15.65
C THR A 129 47.73 23.10 -15.85
N GLY A 130 48.55 23.12 -16.89
CA GLY A 130 49.38 24.26 -17.28
C GLY A 130 48.56 25.51 -17.62
N VAL A 131 48.10 26.22 -16.59
CA VAL A 131 47.38 27.50 -16.69
C VAL A 131 48.17 28.55 -15.91
N LEU A 132 49.44 28.75 -16.28
CA LEU A 132 50.21 29.93 -15.91
C LEU A 132 51.25 30.20 -17.00
N THR A 133 50.80 30.60 -18.19
CA THR A 133 51.51 31.50 -19.12
C THR A 133 50.60 31.73 -20.32
N GLY A 134 50.19 32.96 -20.58
CA GLY A 134 49.51 33.30 -21.83
C GLY A 134 48.68 34.56 -21.71
N ASP A 135 49.28 35.66 -22.16
CA ASP A 135 48.70 36.99 -22.31
C ASP A 135 47.30 36.97 -22.95
N TRP A 136 46.36 37.68 -22.34
CA TRP A 136 45.08 38.00 -22.98
C TRP A 136 45.09 39.47 -23.39
N THR A 137 45.40 39.69 -24.66
CA THR A 137 45.20 40.95 -25.36
C THR A 137 43.70 41.27 -25.49
N VAL A 138 43.38 42.53 -25.21
CA VAL A 138 42.10 43.21 -25.41
C VAL A 138 41.88 43.52 -26.90
N ASN A 139 40.61 43.48 -27.34
CA ASN A 139 39.98 43.99 -28.59
C ASN A 139 39.28 42.85 -29.36
N GLY A 140 38.04 42.94 -29.87
CA GLY A 140 37.01 43.98 -29.98
C GLY A 140 35.74 43.29 -30.53
N LEU A 141 34.54 43.70 -30.10
CA LEU A 141 33.58 44.50 -30.88
C LEU A 141 33.07 43.86 -32.18
N TYR A 142 31.88 43.25 -32.16
CA TYR A 142 30.78 43.58 -33.09
C TYR A 142 29.42 42.99 -32.64
N ASP A 143 28.40 43.85 -32.72
CA ASP A 143 26.96 43.60 -32.63
C ASP A 143 26.42 42.69 -33.75
N ALA A 144 25.27 42.04 -33.51
CA ALA A 144 24.06 42.20 -34.34
C ALA A 144 22.90 41.25 -33.94
N THR A 145 21.79 41.87 -33.50
CA THR A 145 20.38 41.64 -33.92
C THR A 145 19.66 40.29 -33.68
N ASN A 146 18.78 40.30 -32.66
CA ASN A 146 17.34 39.97 -32.59
C ASN A 146 16.54 39.69 -33.92
N PRO A 147 15.24 39.25 -33.93
CA PRO A 147 14.35 38.72 -32.87
C PRO A 147 13.32 37.60 -33.33
N ASP A 148 12.42 37.23 -32.41
CA ASP A 148 11.01 36.76 -32.53
C ASP A 148 10.59 35.49 -33.30
N LYS A 149 9.85 34.60 -32.61
CA LYS A 149 8.48 34.19 -33.01
C LYS A 149 7.72 33.36 -31.96
N GLU A 150 6.44 33.70 -31.85
CA GLU A 150 5.41 33.22 -30.94
C GLU A 150 4.85 31.82 -31.27
N SER A 151 4.12 31.26 -30.28
CA SER A 151 2.82 30.57 -30.40
C SER A 151 2.69 29.32 -31.27
N SER A 152 2.31 28.17 -30.67
CA SER A 152 0.91 27.70 -30.72
C SER A 152 0.77 26.25 -30.22
N ASP A 153 -0.38 25.99 -29.62
CA ASP A 153 -0.99 24.68 -29.34
C ASP A 153 -0.86 23.66 -30.48
N ASN A 154 -0.65 22.38 -30.14
CA ASN A 154 -1.63 21.30 -30.38
C ASN A 154 -1.02 19.90 -30.28
N ALA A 155 -1.92 18.99 -29.88
CA ALA A 155 -1.78 17.56 -29.67
C ALA A 155 -0.90 16.79 -30.68
N LEU A 156 -0.13 15.83 -30.14
CA LEU A 156 0.45 14.74 -30.95
C LEU A 156 -0.43 13.47 -30.87
N PRO A 157 -0.75 12.85 -32.02
CA PRO A 157 -1.57 11.65 -32.12
C PRO A 157 -0.74 10.40 -31.83
N TRP A 158 -1.31 9.45 -31.09
CA TRP A 158 -0.75 8.10 -30.96
C TRP A 158 -0.99 7.34 -32.27
N THR A 159 0.07 7.12 -33.04
CA THR A 159 0.05 6.29 -34.24
C THR A 159 -0.03 4.80 -33.89
N GLU A 160 -0.88 4.09 -34.63
CA GLU A 160 -1.15 2.66 -34.52
C GLU A 160 0.11 1.80 -34.74
N VAL A 161 0.33 0.86 -33.83
CA VAL A 161 1.29 -0.23 -34.02
C VAL A 161 0.65 -1.30 -34.89
N VAL A 162 1.00 -1.30 -36.17
CA VAL A 162 0.67 -2.38 -37.12
C VAL A 162 1.51 -3.61 -36.77
N HIS A 163 0.88 -4.66 -36.24
CA HIS A 163 1.51 -5.97 -36.10
C HIS A 163 1.60 -6.67 -37.46
N ARG A 164 2.78 -6.68 -38.08
CA ARG A 164 3.09 -7.63 -39.17
C ARG A 164 3.64 -8.93 -38.59
N LYS A 165 2.91 -10.01 -38.86
CA LYS A 165 3.31 -11.41 -38.60
C LYS A 165 4.42 -11.83 -39.58
N GLY A 166 5.43 -12.46 -39.00
CA GLY A 166 6.14 -13.64 -39.53
C GLY A 166 7.01 -13.45 -40.77
N GLN A 167 8.30 -13.71 -40.63
CA GLN A 167 8.96 -14.73 -41.44
C GLN A 167 10.30 -15.15 -40.83
N ASN A 168 10.47 -16.47 -40.78
CA ASN A 168 11.69 -17.17 -40.43
C ASN A 168 12.85 -16.74 -41.32
N GLN A 169 13.95 -16.27 -40.74
CA GLN A 169 15.28 -16.43 -41.34
C GLN A 169 16.27 -16.85 -40.26
N LYS A 170 16.64 -18.13 -40.30
CA LYS A 170 17.84 -18.65 -39.65
C LYS A 170 19.04 -18.16 -40.44
N THR A 171 19.77 -17.19 -39.90
CA THR A 171 21.09 -16.79 -40.42
C THR A 171 22.09 -16.68 -39.29
N LYS A 172 23.03 -17.63 -39.32
CA LYS A 172 24.39 -17.62 -38.76
C LYS A 172 24.68 -16.53 -37.71
N ALA A 173 24.61 -16.92 -36.45
CA ALA A 173 25.10 -16.14 -35.32
C ALA A 173 26.63 -15.94 -35.44
N LYS A 174 27.04 -14.81 -36.03
CA LYS A 174 28.33 -14.21 -35.70
C LYS A 174 28.20 -13.69 -34.27
N LEU A 175 29.11 -14.12 -33.38
CA LEU A 175 29.32 -13.51 -32.06
C LEU A 175 29.75 -12.04 -32.25
N LEU A 176 28.77 -11.17 -32.50
CA LEU A 176 28.89 -9.75 -32.20
C LEU A 176 28.95 -9.68 -30.69
N LYS A 177 30.13 -9.34 -30.15
CA LYS A 177 30.27 -8.95 -28.75
C LYS A 177 29.15 -7.95 -28.48
N SER A 178 28.26 -8.27 -27.55
CA SER A 178 27.13 -7.43 -27.18
C SER A 178 27.69 -6.15 -26.56
N VAL A 179 28.02 -5.16 -27.39
CA VAL A 179 28.29 -3.82 -26.92
C VAL A 179 26.96 -3.29 -26.44
N ARG A 180 26.84 -3.18 -25.13
CA ARG A 180 25.65 -2.59 -24.50
C ARG A 180 25.52 -1.18 -25.08
N PRO A 181 24.37 -0.82 -25.68
CA PRO A 181 24.18 0.55 -26.15
C PRO A 181 24.38 1.50 -24.98
N GLU A 182 25.04 2.63 -25.25
CA GLU A 182 25.22 3.65 -24.22
C GLU A 182 23.85 4.12 -23.70
N PRO A 183 23.73 4.37 -22.39
CA PRO A 183 22.48 4.86 -21.84
C PRO A 183 22.11 6.18 -22.52
N LEU A 184 20.90 6.21 -23.09
CA LEU A 184 20.31 7.44 -23.61
C LEU A 184 20.27 8.48 -22.47
N ARG A 185 21.02 9.58 -22.61
CA ARG A 185 20.87 10.73 -21.72
C ARG A 185 19.43 11.20 -21.76
N GLY A 186 18.78 11.25 -20.60
CA GLY A 186 17.41 11.74 -20.48
C GLY A 186 17.29 13.16 -21.02
N SER A 187 16.20 13.45 -21.72
CA SER A 187 15.93 14.70 -22.44
C SER A 187 15.70 15.94 -21.56
N ASN A 188 15.81 15.83 -20.24
CA ASN A 188 15.37 16.87 -19.32
C ASN A 188 16.53 17.71 -18.82
N ASN A 189 17.10 18.54 -19.70
CA ASN A 189 18.10 19.56 -19.35
C ASN A 189 17.53 20.71 -18.48
N SER A 190 16.23 20.70 -18.18
CA SER A 190 15.52 21.78 -17.47
C SER A 190 15.20 21.49 -16.00
N VAL A 191 15.56 20.32 -15.45
CA VAL A 191 15.30 20.03 -14.04
C VAL A 191 16.47 20.52 -13.18
N THR A 192 16.45 21.81 -12.85
CA THR A 192 17.41 22.45 -11.94
C THR A 192 17.23 22.07 -10.48
N VAL A 193 16.10 21.43 -10.11
CA VAL A 193 15.80 21.05 -8.72
C VAL A 193 15.25 19.62 -8.69
N LEU A 194 16.00 18.70 -8.07
CA LEU A 194 15.52 17.37 -7.74
C LEU A 194 14.47 17.47 -6.65
N LYS A 195 13.20 17.15 -6.97
CA LYS A 195 12.16 17.03 -5.95
C LYS A 195 12.35 15.70 -5.20
N PRO A 196 12.25 15.69 -3.85
CA PRO A 196 12.31 14.45 -3.09
C PRO A 196 11.16 13.52 -3.52
N ALA A 197 11.47 12.23 -3.63
CA ALA A 197 10.47 11.23 -3.98
C ALA A 197 9.45 11.09 -2.84
N ILE A 198 8.19 11.41 -3.13
CA ILE A 198 7.09 11.24 -2.17
C ILE A 198 6.79 9.75 -2.08
N ARG A 199 6.87 9.18 -0.88
CA ARG A 199 6.49 7.79 -0.63
C ARG A 199 4.98 7.66 -0.62
N MET A 200 4.44 6.94 -1.60
CA MET A 200 3.02 6.62 -1.70
C MET A 200 2.81 5.15 -1.36
N SER A 201 1.76 4.87 -0.58
CA SER A 201 1.18 3.55 -0.44
C SER A 201 0.04 3.38 -1.44
N PHE A 202 -0.15 2.17 -1.95
CA PHE A 202 -1.21 1.88 -2.92
C PHE A 202 -2.23 0.92 -2.33
N LEU A 203 -3.50 1.32 -2.33
CA LEU A 203 -4.63 0.47 -1.97
C LEU A 203 -5.45 0.14 -3.21
N PHE A 204 -5.85 -1.12 -3.33
CA PHE A 204 -6.66 -1.61 -4.43
C PHE A 204 -8.03 -2.02 -3.91
N VAL A 205 -9.07 -1.37 -4.42
CA VAL A 205 -10.44 -1.56 -3.99
C VAL A 205 -11.26 -2.03 -5.19
N SER A 206 -12.00 -3.13 -5.05
CA SER A 206 -12.73 -3.78 -6.15
C SER A 206 -14.17 -4.09 -5.77
N GLY A 207 -15.00 -4.39 -6.76
CA GLY A 207 -16.40 -4.78 -6.55
C GLY A 207 -17.39 -3.62 -6.67
N PHE A 208 -16.99 -2.50 -7.25
CA PHE A 208 -17.88 -1.37 -7.50
C PHE A 208 -18.73 -1.59 -8.75
N SER A 209 -19.94 -1.02 -8.73
CA SER A 209 -20.84 -0.91 -9.89
C SER A 209 -20.13 -0.17 -11.05
N PRO A 210 -20.43 -0.53 -12.31
CA PRO A 210 -19.86 0.12 -13.50
C PRO A 210 -20.11 1.64 -13.59
N GLU A 211 -21.09 2.15 -12.85
CA GLU A 211 -21.49 3.56 -12.85
C GLU A 211 -20.64 4.43 -11.90
N VAL A 212 -19.90 3.80 -10.98
CA VAL A 212 -19.11 4.52 -9.98
C VAL A 212 -17.92 5.22 -10.67
N THR A 213 -17.78 6.53 -10.42
CA THR A 213 -16.69 7.36 -10.93
C THR A 213 -15.58 7.52 -9.88
N CYS A 214 -14.38 7.91 -10.30
CA CYS A 214 -13.29 8.22 -9.36
C CYS A 214 -13.68 9.35 -8.39
N GLU A 215 -14.46 10.33 -8.86
CA GLU A 215 -14.91 11.47 -8.06
C GLU A 215 -15.84 11.03 -6.92
N ALA A 216 -16.76 10.10 -7.19
CA ALA A 216 -17.63 9.55 -6.15
C ALA A 216 -16.82 8.84 -5.05
N VAL A 217 -15.78 8.09 -5.43
CA VAL A 217 -14.87 7.43 -4.46
C VAL A 217 -14.08 8.47 -3.66
N LEU A 218 -13.56 9.52 -4.31
CA LEU A 218 -12.81 10.58 -3.63
C LEU A 218 -13.71 11.39 -2.68
N ASN A 219 -14.94 11.71 -3.07
CA ASN A 219 -15.90 12.42 -2.23
C ASN A 219 -16.26 11.60 -0.99
N TYR A 220 -16.50 10.29 -1.15
CA TYR A 220 -16.74 9.40 -0.02
C TYR A 220 -15.55 9.36 0.96
N LEU A 221 -14.32 9.31 0.44
CA LEU A 221 -13.12 9.33 1.29
C LEU A 221 -12.98 10.67 2.05
N LYS A 222 -13.33 11.79 1.41
CA LYS A 222 -13.36 13.11 2.05
C LYS A 222 -14.41 13.19 3.15
N GLU A 223 -15.61 12.67 2.92
CA GLU A 223 -16.66 12.55 3.94
C GLU A 223 -16.21 11.69 5.14
N CYS A 224 -15.38 10.67 4.89
CA CYS A 224 -14.78 9.85 5.94
C CYS A 224 -13.58 10.51 6.66
N GLY A 225 -13.23 11.75 6.33
CA GLY A 225 -12.11 12.47 6.94
C GLY A 225 -10.72 12.01 6.45
N LEU A 226 -10.64 11.29 5.34
CA LEU A 226 -9.37 10.94 4.71
C LEU A 226 -8.94 12.09 3.78
N ASN A 227 -7.82 12.72 4.15
CA ASN A 227 -7.22 13.95 3.58
C ASN A 227 -7.33 14.15 2.05
N ASP A 228 -7.23 15.43 1.64
CA ASP A 228 -7.25 15.94 0.26
C ASP A 228 -6.14 15.44 -0.69
N TYR A 229 -5.16 14.68 -0.19
CA TYR A 229 -3.99 14.24 -0.97
C TYR A 229 -4.11 12.83 -1.55
N VAL A 230 -5.28 12.19 -1.41
CA VAL A 230 -5.54 10.88 -2.01
C VAL A 230 -5.81 11.04 -3.50
N THR A 231 -5.07 10.29 -4.33
CA THR A 231 -5.34 10.22 -5.77
C THR A 231 -6.00 8.90 -6.12
N CYS A 232 -7.05 8.96 -6.95
CA CYS A 232 -7.81 7.78 -7.36
C CYS A 232 -7.70 7.55 -8.87
N GLY A 233 -7.21 6.38 -9.26
CA GLY A 233 -7.15 5.92 -10.64
C GLY A 233 -8.10 4.75 -10.88
N ARG A 234 -8.97 4.86 -11.90
CA ARG A 234 -9.81 3.74 -12.35
C ARG A 234 -8.94 2.69 -13.03
N MET A 235 -9.09 1.44 -12.63
CA MET A 235 -8.37 0.32 -13.24
C MET A 235 -9.23 -0.37 -14.29
N LYS A 236 -8.58 -0.83 -15.37
CA LYS A 236 -9.20 -1.70 -16.36
C LYS A 236 -9.19 -3.13 -15.84
N THR A 237 -10.36 -3.64 -15.49
CA THR A 237 -10.59 -5.04 -15.07
C THR A 237 -11.03 -5.88 -16.25
N LYS A 238 -10.72 -7.19 -16.22
CA LYS A 238 -11.21 -8.15 -17.23
C LYS A 238 -12.71 -8.43 -17.09
N GLU A 239 -13.25 -8.29 -15.88
CA GLU A 239 -14.66 -8.49 -15.59
C GLU A 239 -15.47 -7.25 -16.01
N LYS A 240 -16.37 -7.43 -16.99
CA LYS A 240 -17.19 -6.34 -17.56
C LYS A 240 -18.11 -5.64 -16.54
N TYR A 241 -18.45 -6.31 -15.45
CA TYR A 241 -19.47 -5.87 -14.48
C TYR A 241 -18.91 -5.34 -13.16
N LYS A 242 -17.59 -5.31 -12.99
CA LYS A 242 -16.96 -4.82 -11.76
C LYS A 242 -15.83 -3.88 -12.10
N ILE A 243 -15.85 -2.70 -11.50
CA ILE A 243 -14.74 -1.76 -11.55
C ILE A 243 -13.87 -1.94 -10.32
N SER A 244 -12.57 -1.75 -10.52
CA SER A 244 -11.60 -1.58 -9.44
C SER A 244 -10.95 -0.21 -9.52
N PHE A 245 -10.58 0.31 -8.36
CA PHE A 245 -9.88 1.57 -8.20
C PHE A 245 -8.55 1.34 -7.51
N LYS A 246 -7.55 2.10 -7.95
CA LYS A 246 -6.23 2.21 -7.34
C LYS A 246 -6.18 3.55 -6.61
N LEU A 247 -6.03 3.52 -5.30
CA LEU A 247 -5.86 4.69 -4.46
C LEU A 247 -4.39 4.85 -4.12
N ALA A 248 -3.81 6.02 -4.36
CA ALA A 248 -2.48 6.36 -3.86
C ALA A 248 -2.63 7.26 -2.63
N VAL A 249 -2.08 6.79 -1.51
CA VAL A 249 -2.16 7.46 -0.22
C VAL A 249 -0.74 7.83 0.22
N PRO A 250 -0.43 9.11 0.48
CA PRO A 250 0.88 9.52 0.96
C PRO A 250 1.16 8.92 2.34
N LEU A 251 2.36 8.39 2.55
CA LEU A 251 2.78 7.76 3.81
C LEU A 251 3.17 8.77 4.90
N ASN A 252 3.12 10.07 4.60
CA ASN A 252 3.47 11.14 5.52
C ASN A 252 2.21 11.86 5.99
N VAL A 253 1.67 11.42 7.13
CA VAL A 253 0.94 12.27 8.09
C VAL A 253 1.73 12.22 9.39
#